data_AF-A0A931WTL0-F1
#
_entry.id   AF-A0A931WTL0-F1
#
_cell.length_a   1.000
_cell.length_b   1.000
_cell.length_c   1.000
_cell.angle_alpha   90.00
_cell.angle_beta   90.00
_cell.angle_gamma   90.00
#
_symmetry.space_group_name_H-M   'P 1'
#
loop_
_entity.id
_entity.type
_entity.pdbx_description
1 polymer ?
#
loop_
_entity_poly.entity_id
_entity_poly.type
_entity_poly.pdbx_seq_one_letter_code
_entity_poly.pdbx_strand_id
1 'polypeptide(L)' 'MRQASAYMNQGGSLVLEMAPEQREGLEKAALGLFPDGRVSVAKDLQGLDRVLVIDTGRR' A
#
# COMPACT_ATOMS: atom_id res chain seq x y z
N MET A 1 2.22 6.26 -6.55
CA MET A 1 2.11 4.79 -6.71
C MET A 1 2.35 4.28 -8.12
N ARG A 2 1.76 4.85 -9.19
CA ARG A 2 1.91 4.34 -10.57
C ARG A 2 3.36 4.09 -11.04
N GLN A 3 4.31 4.94 -10.65
CA GLN A 3 5.72 4.70 -11.00
C GLN A 3 6.30 3.51 -10.23
N ALA A 4 6.00 3.39 -8.94
CA ALA A 4 6.52 2.32 -8.10
C ALA A 4 6.15 0.92 -8.64
N SER A 5 4.95 0.74 -9.20
CA SER A 5 4.55 -0.55 -9.79
C SER A 5 5.41 -0.99 -10.97
N ALA A 6 6.09 -0.06 -11.66
CA ALA A 6 7.01 -0.38 -12.75
C ALA A 6 8.43 -0.76 -12.25
N TYR A 7 8.79 -0.45 -11.00
CA TYR A 7 10.14 -0.64 -10.45
C TYR A 7 10.19 -1.65 -9.30
N MET A 8 9.05 -2.09 -8.79
CA MET A 8 9.01 -3.08 -7.71
C MET A 8 9.30 -4.48 -8.23
N ASN A 9 10.35 -5.10 -7.68
CA ASN A 9 10.66 -6.50 -7.89
C ASN A 9 9.63 -7.41 -7.20
N GLN A 10 9.60 -8.70 -7.59
CA GLN A 10 8.89 -9.72 -6.79
C GLN A 10 9.52 -9.83 -5.39
N GLY A 11 8.68 -9.97 -4.37
CA GLY A 11 9.08 -9.97 -2.96
C GLY A 11 9.34 -8.57 -2.38
N GLY A 12 9.14 -7.50 -3.16
CA GLY A 12 9.33 -6.13 -2.74
C GLY A 12 8.18 -5.59 -1.87
N SER A 13 8.44 -4.48 -1.18
CA SER A 13 7.43 -3.78 -0.38
C SER A 13 7.43 -2.29 -0.68
N LEU A 14 6.24 -1.69 -0.76
CA LEU A 14 6.03 -0.26 -0.86
C LEU A 14 5.29 0.22 0.38
N VAL A 15 5.87 1.21 1.04
CA VAL A 15 5.33 1.83 2.26
C VAL A 15 5.03 3.29 1.97
N LEU A 16 3.82 3.73 2.27
CA LEU A 16 3.36 5.09 2.00
C LEU A 16 2.68 5.67 3.23
N GLU A 17 3.15 6.83 3.68
CA GLU A 17 2.43 7.64 4.65
C GLU A 17 1.18 8.28 4.00
N MET A 18 0.10 8.34 4.75
CA MET A 18 -1.17 8.92 4.31
C MET A 18 -1.93 9.57 5.47
N ALA A 19 -2.84 10.47 5.12
CA ALA A 19 -3.90 10.92 6.03
C ALA A 19 -5.07 9.91 6.03
N PRO A 20 -5.84 9.79 7.13
CA PRO A 20 -6.94 8.81 7.23
C PRO A 20 -7.96 8.90 6.10
N GLU A 21 -8.27 10.11 5.63
CA GLU A 21 -9.25 10.36 4.56
C GLU A 21 -8.78 9.84 3.20
N GLN A 22 -7.48 9.58 3.04
CA GLN A 22 -6.90 9.07 1.80
C GLN A 22 -6.98 7.54 1.70
N ARG A 23 -7.33 6.84 2.79
CA ARG A 23 -7.29 5.37 2.86
C ARG A 23 -8.01 4.70 1.70
N GLU A 24 -9.31 4.97 1.54
CA GLU A 24 -10.15 4.26 0.57
C GLU A 24 -9.63 4.46 -0.87
N GLY A 25 -9.23 5.70 -1.19
CA GLY A 25 -8.67 6.04 -2.51
C GLY A 25 -7.33 5.36 -2.77
N LEU A 26 -6.45 5.30 -1.77
CA LEU A 26 -5.14 4.66 -1.89
C LEU A 26 -5.26 3.13 -1.94
N GLU A 27 -6.15 2.53 -1.16
CA GLU A 27 -6.43 1.10 -1.17
C GLU A 27 -6.96 0.65 -2.54
N LYS A 28 -7.94 1.37 -3.09
CA LYS A 28 -8.46 1.11 -4.44
C LYS A 28 -7.38 1.26 -5.52
N ALA A 29 -6.54 2.29 -5.41
CA ALA A 29 -5.43 2.49 -6.35
C ALA A 29 -4.36 1.39 -6.22
N ALA A 30 -4.07 0.93 -5.00
CA ALA A 30 -3.12 -0.14 -4.74
C ALA A 30 -3.59 -1.47 -5.35
N LEU A 31 -4.84 -1.87 -5.11
CA LEU A 31 -5.42 -3.09 -5.68
C LEU A 31 -5.44 -3.07 -7.21
N GLY A 32 -5.64 -1.90 -7.82
CA GLY A 32 -5.60 -1.76 -9.28
C GLY A 32 -4.18 -1.81 -9.88
N LEU A 33 -3.17 -1.35 -9.14
CA LEU A 33 -1.77 -1.29 -9.61
C LEU A 33 -0.95 -2.54 -9.26
N PHE A 34 -1.35 -3.26 -8.21
CA PHE A 34 -0.65 -4.43 -7.67
C PHE A 34 -1.65 -5.58 -7.49
N PRO A 35 -2.12 -6.20 -8.58
CA PRO A 35 -3.19 -7.21 -8.53
C PRO A 35 -2.83 -8.45 -7.70
N ASP A 36 -1.54 -8.83 -7.67
CA ASP A 36 -1.02 -9.93 -6.86
C ASP A 36 -0.40 -9.47 -5.53
N GLY A 37 -0.58 -8.19 -5.19
CA GLY A 37 -0.02 -7.57 -3.99
C GLY A 37 -0.92 -7.74 -2.77
N ARG A 38 -0.32 -7.93 -1.60
CA ARG A 38 -1.03 -7.84 -0.32
C ARG A 38 -1.05 -6.39 0.14
N VAL A 39 -2.25 -5.81 0.25
CA VAL A 39 -2.45 -4.46 0.77
C VAL A 39 -2.82 -4.53 2.25
N SER A 40 -2.18 -3.71 3.08
CA SER A 40 -2.54 -3.57 4.50
C SER A 40 -2.38 -2.12 4.96
N VAL A 41 -3.08 -1.77 6.03
CA VAL A 41 -3.03 -0.44 6.64
C VAL A 41 -2.58 -0.57 8.08
N ALA A 42 -1.51 0.15 8.44
CA ALA A 42 -1.04 0.28 9.80
C ALA A 42 -1.52 1.59 10.42
N LYS A 43 -1.88 1.49 11.71
CA LYS A 43 -2.31 2.61 12.54
C LYS A 43 -1.14 3.24 13.28
N ASP A 44 -1.22 4.53 13.54
CA ASP A 44 -0.30 5.20 14.46
C ASP A 44 -0.64 4.93 15.94
N LEU A 45 0.12 5.56 16.84
CA LEU A 45 -0.09 5.47 18.29
C LEU A 45 -1.44 6.06 18.75
N GLN A 46 -2.09 6.87 17.92
CA GLN A 46 -3.42 7.43 18.19
C GLN A 46 -4.54 6.56 17.57
N GLY A 47 -4.20 5.44 16.92
CA GLY A 47 -5.16 4.55 16.28
C GLY A 47 -5.65 5.01 14.91
N LEU A 48 -5.06 6.07 14.35
CA LEU A 48 -5.43 6.61 13.05
C LEU A 48 -4.71 5.86 11.93
N ASP A 49 -5.41 5.65 10.81
CA ASP A 49 -4.83 5.03 9.62
C ASP A 49 -3.75 5.96 9.05
N ARG A 50 -2.49 5.49 9.05
CA ARG A 50 -1.33 6.34 8.69
C ARG A 50 -0.42 5.79 7.64
N VAL A 51 -0.32 4.47 7.53
CA VAL A 51 0.62 3.86 6.61
C VAL A 51 -0.09 2.79 5.80
N LEU A 52 -0.01 2.90 4.49
CA LEU A 52 -0.41 1.86 3.56
C LEU A 52 0.83 1.06 3.15
N VAL A 53 0.76 -0.26 3.29
CA VAL A 53 1.82 -1.21 2.93
C VAL A 53 1.32 -2.09 1.81
N ILE A 54 2.13 -2.24 0.76
CA ILE A 54 1.88 -3.12 -0.39
C ILE A 54 3.06 -4.07 -0.53
N ASP A 55 2.84 -5.36 -0.29
CA ASP A 55 3.85 -6.40 -0.50
C ASP A 55 3.57 -7.14 -1.81
N THR A 56 4.54 -7.20 -2.72
CA THR A 56 4.43 -7.97 -3.97
C THR A 56 4.95 -9.38 -3.75
N GLY A 57 4.13 -10.41 -3.97
CA GLY A 57 4.64 -11.78 -4.15
C GLY A 57 5.11 -12.54 -2.90
N ARG A 58 4.52 -12.32 -1.72
CA ARG A 58 4.58 -13.32 -0.63
C ARG A 58 3.33 -14.19 -0.65
N ARG A 59 3.44 -15.40 -1.20
CA ARG A 59 2.58 -16.53 -0.81
C ARG A 59 3.15 -17.18 0.44
#